data_AF-A0A3D4ZYT7-F1
#
_entry.id   AF-A0A3D4ZYT7-F1
#
_cell.length_a   1.000
_cell.length_b   1.000
_cell.length_c   1.000
_cell.angle_alpha   90.00
_cell.angle_beta   90.00
_cell.angle_gamma   90.00
#
_symmetry.space_group_name_H-M   'P 1'
#
loop_
_entity.id
_entity.type
_entity.pdbx_description
1 polymer ?
#
loop_
_entity_poly.entity_id
_entity_poly.type
_entity_poly.pdbx_seq_one_letter_code
_entity_poly.pdbx_strand_id
1 'polypeptide(L)'
;MTVRERIEQLEQSSLAPYAALSAESRGRGKTETPCPVRTCFQRDRDRIIHLCGAFRRLAHKTQVFMAPREDHIRTRLSHTLEVSQVARTIAKALRLNEDLTEAIALGHDVGHTPFGHSGEAALDEAYRAHDPEGFFAHEHHSLRVVDELERDGAGLNLTHETREGIVAHSKKQADLATVLDRDPVGTLEALVVSVSDRLAYLNHDLDDCLRAKLLGHQDLPRDLMETLGWSHSARVGTMVEDLINHSLDAPRLSMSPAVLEATDQLKRFMYDTVYLRAELLEDRERVRGIIRGLFDVYMRNDVALFEACGYVPDDRGRRARLVCDYVAGMTDRFATGQYIRFFLPSSFPL
;
A
#
# COMPACT_ATOMS: atom_id res chain seq x y z
N MET A 1 -19.18 -28.12 -17.67
CA MET A 1 -18.00 -27.26 -17.62
C MET A 1 -18.43 -25.81 -17.53
N THR A 2 -18.18 -25.16 -16.40
CA THR A 2 -18.57 -23.77 -16.13
C THR A 2 -17.64 -22.77 -16.86
N VAL A 3 -18.00 -21.48 -16.89
CA VAL A 3 -17.13 -20.44 -17.49
C VAL A 3 -15.84 -20.31 -16.68
N ARG A 4 -15.94 -20.36 -15.35
CA ARG A 4 -14.79 -20.39 -14.44
C ARG A 4 -13.82 -21.53 -14.79
N GLU A 5 -14.33 -22.76 -14.91
CA GLU A 5 -13.50 -23.94 -15.24
C GLU A 5 -12.77 -23.79 -16.59
N ARG A 6 -13.35 -23.04 -17.55
CA ARG A 6 -12.68 -22.76 -18.83
C ARG A 6 -11.52 -21.78 -18.65
N ILE A 7 -11.70 -20.76 -17.82
CA ILE A 7 -10.63 -19.80 -17.49
C ILE A 7 -9.51 -20.53 -16.75
N GLU A 8 -9.84 -21.36 -15.75
CA GLU A 8 -8.89 -22.19 -15.00
C GLU A 8 -8.06 -23.11 -15.93
N GLN A 9 -8.66 -23.70 -16.96
CA GLN A 9 -7.92 -24.50 -17.97
C GLN A 9 -7.03 -23.66 -18.90
N LEU A 10 -7.46 -22.44 -19.25
CA LEU A 10 -6.63 -21.52 -20.02
C LEU A 10 -5.42 -21.06 -19.20
N GLU A 11 -5.59 -20.80 -17.91
CA GLU A 11 -4.48 -20.48 -17.00
C GLU A 11 -3.43 -21.60 -17.02
N GLN A 12 -3.85 -22.86 -16.83
CA GLN A 12 -2.96 -24.02 -16.84
C GLN A 12 -2.15 -24.22 -18.12
N SER A 13 -2.69 -23.81 -19.27
CA SER A 13 -2.06 -24.01 -20.58
C SER A 13 -1.25 -22.81 -21.07
N SER A 14 -1.49 -21.61 -20.52
CA SER A 14 -0.90 -20.36 -21.02
C SER A 14 0.05 -19.67 -20.04
N LEU A 15 -0.13 -19.87 -18.73
CA LEU A 15 0.73 -19.26 -17.72
C LEU A 15 2.06 -20.01 -17.61
N ALA A 16 3.08 -19.33 -17.09
CA ALA A 16 4.37 -19.93 -16.82
C ALA A 16 4.25 -21.02 -15.73
N PRO A 17 5.13 -22.05 -15.73
CA PRO A 17 5.07 -23.15 -14.76
C PRO A 17 5.19 -22.73 -13.28
N TYR A 18 5.70 -21.53 -13.04
CA TYR A 18 5.90 -20.94 -11.72
C TYR A 18 4.84 -19.88 -11.36
N ALA A 19 3.84 -19.66 -12.21
CA ALA A 19 2.73 -18.77 -11.94
C ALA A 19 1.72 -19.42 -10.99
N ALA A 20 1.04 -18.62 -10.18
CA ALA A 20 -0.03 -19.12 -9.32
C ALA A 20 -1.29 -19.45 -10.13
N LEU A 21 -1.77 -20.69 -10.04
CA LEU A 21 -2.98 -21.12 -10.73
C LEU A 21 -4.19 -20.98 -9.80
N SER A 22 -5.28 -20.37 -10.31
CA SER A 22 -6.49 -20.19 -9.50
C SER A 22 -7.15 -21.52 -9.11
N ALA A 23 -7.01 -22.53 -9.97
CA ALA A 23 -7.45 -23.91 -9.72
C ALA A 23 -6.67 -24.62 -8.59
N GLU A 24 -5.45 -24.18 -8.30
CA GLU A 24 -4.56 -24.75 -7.29
C GLU A 24 -4.48 -23.89 -6.00
N SER A 25 -5.34 -22.87 -5.90
CA SER A 25 -5.41 -22.02 -4.70
C SER A 25 -5.63 -22.86 -3.44
N ARG A 26 -4.96 -22.48 -2.36
CA ARG A 26 -5.16 -23.01 -1.01
C ARG A 26 -6.53 -22.64 -0.43
N GLY A 27 -7.33 -21.87 -1.17
CA GLY A 27 -8.70 -21.55 -0.83
C GLY A 27 -8.79 -20.36 0.13
N ARG A 28 -9.86 -20.34 0.92
CA ARG A 28 -10.27 -19.22 1.78
C ARG A 28 -10.45 -19.73 3.22
N GLY A 29 -10.36 -18.82 4.19
CA GLY A 29 -10.57 -19.17 5.60
C GLY A 29 -11.98 -19.71 5.89
N LYS A 30 -13.01 -19.16 5.23
CA LYS A 30 -14.38 -19.70 5.25
C LYS A 30 -14.71 -20.32 3.90
N THR A 31 -15.10 -21.59 3.89
CA THR A 31 -15.50 -22.31 2.68
C THR A 31 -16.74 -21.68 2.04
N GLU A 32 -16.70 -21.48 0.73
CA GLU A 32 -17.80 -20.94 -0.04
C GLU A 32 -17.96 -21.68 -1.36
N THR A 33 -19.16 -21.68 -1.91
CA THR A 33 -19.42 -22.23 -3.23
C THR A 33 -18.62 -21.44 -4.29
N PRO A 34 -17.88 -22.12 -5.19
CA PRO A 34 -17.21 -21.47 -6.30
C PRO A 34 -18.19 -20.73 -7.22
N CYS A 35 -17.75 -19.61 -7.81
CA CYS A 35 -18.57 -18.87 -8.76
C CYS A 35 -18.60 -19.62 -10.10
N PRO A 36 -19.74 -19.71 -10.80
CA PRO A 36 -19.77 -20.36 -12.12
C PRO A 36 -19.03 -19.57 -13.22
N VAL A 37 -18.71 -18.30 -12.97
CA VAL A 37 -18.12 -17.39 -13.98
C VAL A 37 -16.70 -16.95 -13.63
N ARG A 38 -16.48 -16.48 -12.40
CA ARG A 38 -15.22 -15.85 -11.98
C ARG A 38 -14.31 -16.82 -11.26
N THR A 39 -13.00 -16.73 -11.50
CA THR A 39 -11.96 -17.44 -10.74
C THR A 39 -11.89 -16.94 -9.29
N CYS A 40 -11.16 -17.65 -8.43
CA CYS A 40 -11.03 -17.25 -7.03
C CYS A 40 -10.33 -15.88 -6.88
N PHE A 41 -9.32 -15.57 -7.69
CA PHE A 41 -8.60 -14.30 -7.66
C PHE A 41 -9.41 -13.13 -8.25
N GLN A 42 -10.18 -13.36 -9.31
CA GLN A 42 -11.14 -12.36 -9.81
C GLN A 42 -12.15 -11.95 -8.74
N ARG A 43 -12.63 -12.92 -7.95
CA ARG A 43 -13.53 -12.64 -6.83
C ARG A 43 -12.85 -11.82 -5.73
N ASP A 44 -11.56 -12.02 -5.50
CA ASP A 44 -10.80 -11.25 -4.49
C ASP A 44 -10.67 -9.80 -4.91
N ARG A 45 -10.25 -9.55 -6.15
CA ARG A 45 -10.23 -8.21 -6.75
C ARG A 45 -11.58 -7.52 -6.58
N ASP A 46 -12.67 -8.17 -7.00
CA ASP A 46 -13.99 -7.58 -6.96
C ASP A 46 -14.46 -7.28 -5.52
N ARG A 47 -14.06 -8.12 -4.54
CA ARG A 47 -14.34 -7.88 -3.11
C ARG A 47 -13.59 -6.66 -2.60
N ILE A 48 -12.32 -6.50 -2.95
CA ILE A 48 -11.54 -5.32 -2.57
C ILE A 48 -12.16 -4.06 -3.16
N ILE A 49 -12.51 -4.06 -4.45
CA ILE A 49 -13.09 -2.87 -5.10
C ILE A 49 -14.47 -2.50 -4.51
N HIS A 50 -15.36 -3.50 -4.37
CA HIS A 50 -16.77 -3.22 -4.10
C HIS A 50 -17.14 -3.27 -2.62
N LEU A 51 -16.51 -4.15 -1.84
CA LEU A 51 -16.89 -4.43 -0.47
C LEU A 51 -15.94 -3.84 0.58
N CYS A 52 -14.74 -3.40 0.17
CA CYS A 52 -13.80 -2.74 1.09
C CYS A 52 -14.09 -1.24 1.16
N GLY A 53 -14.63 -0.78 2.29
CA GLY A 53 -14.79 0.64 2.56
C GLY A 53 -13.44 1.37 2.60
N ALA A 54 -12.40 0.73 3.12
CA ALA A 54 -11.05 1.28 3.19
C ALA A 54 -10.44 1.56 1.82
N PHE A 55 -10.69 0.72 0.81
CA PHE A 55 -10.26 0.98 -0.58
C PHE A 55 -10.82 2.31 -1.11
N ARG A 56 -12.09 2.62 -0.84
CA ARG A 56 -12.69 3.91 -1.23
C ARG A 56 -12.07 5.08 -0.48
N ARG A 57 -11.68 4.88 0.79
CA ARG A 57 -11.05 5.92 1.62
C ARG A 57 -9.65 6.29 1.12
N LEU A 58 -8.98 5.44 0.33
CA LEU A 58 -7.69 5.77 -0.28
C LEU A 58 -7.74 7.03 -1.15
N ALA A 59 -8.91 7.37 -1.72
CA ALA A 59 -9.12 8.61 -2.47
C ALA A 59 -9.01 9.89 -1.60
N HIS A 60 -9.01 9.74 -0.28
CA HIS A 60 -8.98 10.82 0.70
C HIS A 60 -7.83 10.67 1.70
N LYS A 61 -6.78 9.94 1.30
CA LYS A 61 -5.51 9.82 2.03
C LYS A 61 -4.38 10.29 1.14
N THR A 62 -3.51 11.13 1.67
CA THR A 62 -2.28 11.59 1.02
C THR A 62 -1.29 10.44 0.91
N GLN A 63 -0.54 10.40 -0.19
CA GLN A 63 0.57 9.48 -0.36
C GLN A 63 1.78 9.96 0.46
N VAL A 64 2.39 11.08 0.06
CA VAL A 64 3.67 11.58 0.62
C VAL A 64 3.61 13.06 1.00
N PHE A 65 3.07 13.92 0.13
CA PHE A 65 2.97 15.35 0.43
C PHE A 65 1.71 15.65 1.22
N MET A 66 1.89 16.23 2.41
CA MET A 66 0.80 16.69 3.27
C MET A 66 0.19 17.94 2.67
N ALA A 67 -0.78 17.74 1.79
CA ALA A 67 -1.63 18.75 1.18
C ALA A 67 -0.91 20.02 0.69
N PRO A 68 -0.17 19.97 -0.43
CA PRO A 68 0.04 21.19 -1.19
C PRO A 68 -1.32 21.66 -1.69
N ARG A 69 -1.48 22.97 -1.80
CA ARG A 69 -2.72 23.65 -2.20
C ARG A 69 -3.11 23.37 -3.68
N GLU A 70 -2.70 22.24 -4.24
CA GLU A 70 -2.79 21.87 -5.64
C GLU A 70 -3.61 20.59 -5.83
N ASP A 71 -4.62 20.68 -6.68
CA ASP A 71 -5.59 19.60 -6.95
C ASP A 71 -4.99 18.37 -7.66
N HIS A 72 -3.74 18.45 -8.12
CA HIS A 72 -3.11 17.44 -8.97
C HIS A 72 -2.19 16.47 -8.24
N ILE A 73 -2.19 16.48 -6.92
CA ILE A 73 -1.31 15.63 -6.12
C ILE A 73 -1.91 14.26 -5.92
N ARG A 74 -1.04 13.26 -6.00
CA ARG A 74 -1.46 11.87 -5.90
C ARG A 74 -2.00 11.55 -4.51
N THR A 75 -3.17 10.90 -4.54
CA THR A 75 -3.75 10.21 -3.39
C THR A 75 -3.22 8.78 -3.35
N ARG A 76 -3.47 8.07 -2.25
CA ARG A 76 -3.18 6.62 -2.17
C ARG A 76 -3.93 5.81 -3.21
N LEU A 77 -5.13 6.24 -3.60
CA LEU A 77 -5.89 5.56 -4.63
C LEU A 77 -5.20 5.66 -6.00
N SER A 78 -4.74 6.86 -6.39
CA SER A 78 -3.99 7.01 -7.65
C SER A 78 -2.69 6.20 -7.63
N HIS A 79 -1.95 6.20 -6.52
CA HIS A 79 -0.77 5.34 -6.34
C HIS A 79 -1.12 3.87 -6.53
N THR A 80 -2.14 3.39 -5.83
CA THR A 80 -2.62 2.00 -5.92
C THR A 80 -3.01 1.60 -7.35
N LEU A 81 -3.65 2.51 -8.11
CA LEU A 81 -4.00 2.26 -9.51
C LEU A 81 -2.76 2.20 -10.42
N GLU A 82 -1.77 3.06 -10.20
CA GLU A 82 -0.51 3.03 -10.94
C GLU A 82 0.29 1.76 -10.62
N VAL A 83 0.38 1.35 -9.35
CA VAL A 83 0.99 0.09 -8.93
C VAL A 83 0.31 -1.10 -9.60
N SER A 84 -1.03 -1.14 -9.59
CA SER A 84 -1.80 -2.19 -10.25
C SER A 84 -1.51 -2.25 -11.75
N GLN A 85 -1.44 -1.10 -12.44
CA GLN A 85 -1.15 -1.05 -13.87
C GLN A 85 0.25 -1.56 -14.21
N VAL A 86 1.27 -1.13 -13.46
CA VAL A 86 2.66 -1.57 -13.65
C VAL A 86 2.79 -3.07 -13.35
N ALA A 87 2.22 -3.53 -12.23
CA ALA A 87 2.27 -4.92 -11.81
C ALA A 87 1.59 -5.85 -12.81
N ARG A 88 0.42 -5.47 -13.34
CA ARG A 88 -0.27 -6.25 -14.38
C ARG A 88 0.51 -6.32 -15.68
N THR A 89 1.21 -5.24 -16.04
CA THR A 89 2.05 -5.20 -17.24
C THR A 89 3.22 -6.18 -17.12
N ILE A 90 3.90 -6.18 -15.98
CA ILE A 90 4.98 -7.13 -15.68
C ILE A 90 4.45 -8.57 -15.62
N ALA A 91 3.37 -8.80 -14.87
CA ALA A 91 2.78 -10.13 -14.72
C ALA A 91 2.37 -10.71 -16.08
N LYS A 92 1.71 -9.92 -16.93
CA LYS A 92 1.30 -10.35 -18.26
C LYS A 92 2.48 -10.66 -19.17
N ALA A 93 3.54 -9.85 -19.14
CA ALA A 93 4.74 -10.09 -19.93
C ALA A 93 5.48 -11.37 -19.50
N LEU A 94 5.48 -11.67 -18.21
CA LEU A 94 6.10 -12.86 -17.62
C LEU A 94 5.17 -14.09 -17.57
N ARG A 95 3.97 -13.99 -18.15
CA ARG A 95 2.91 -15.03 -18.10
C ARG A 95 2.59 -15.50 -16.67
N LEU A 96 2.57 -14.56 -15.72
CA LEU A 96 2.10 -14.77 -14.35
C LEU A 96 0.59 -14.50 -14.23
N ASN A 97 0.00 -14.83 -13.08
CA ASN A 97 -1.43 -14.63 -12.88
C ASN A 97 -1.78 -13.14 -12.70
N GLU A 98 -2.35 -12.53 -13.75
CA GLU A 98 -2.73 -11.12 -13.77
C GLU A 98 -3.81 -10.79 -12.73
N ASP A 99 -4.82 -11.65 -12.54
CA ASP A 99 -5.92 -11.42 -11.61
C ASP A 99 -5.45 -11.48 -10.14
N LEU A 100 -4.54 -12.40 -9.80
CA LEU A 100 -3.91 -12.44 -8.47
C LEU A 100 -3.06 -11.19 -8.23
N THR A 101 -2.23 -10.83 -9.22
CA THR A 101 -1.37 -9.63 -9.15
C THR A 101 -2.20 -8.37 -8.92
N GLU A 102 -3.29 -8.20 -9.67
CA GLU A 102 -4.22 -7.08 -9.52
C GLU A 102 -4.90 -7.09 -8.15
N ALA A 103 -5.38 -8.24 -7.67
CA ALA A 103 -6.02 -8.33 -6.36
C ALA A 103 -5.06 -7.93 -5.22
N ILE A 104 -3.80 -8.40 -5.26
CA ILE A 104 -2.77 -8.02 -4.29
C ILE A 104 -2.48 -6.52 -4.38
N ALA A 105 -2.27 -5.99 -5.59
CA ALA A 105 -1.98 -4.58 -5.80
C ALA A 105 -3.10 -3.66 -5.29
N LEU A 106 -4.37 -4.00 -5.49
CA LEU A 106 -5.48 -3.18 -4.97
C LEU A 106 -5.63 -3.29 -3.44
N GLY A 107 -5.17 -4.39 -2.85
CA GLY A 107 -5.28 -4.67 -1.42
C GLY A 107 -4.08 -4.23 -0.57
N HIS A 108 -2.91 -3.96 -1.16
CA HIS A 108 -1.68 -3.77 -0.39
C HIS A 108 -1.76 -2.57 0.57
N ASP A 109 -2.43 -1.50 0.14
CA ASP A 109 -2.40 -0.19 0.79
C ASP A 109 -3.67 0.16 1.59
N VAL A 110 -4.67 -0.74 1.64
CA VAL A 110 -5.98 -0.46 2.27
C VAL A 110 -5.90 -0.20 3.78
N GLY A 111 -4.84 -0.69 4.44
CA GLY A 111 -4.57 -0.51 5.85
C GLY A 111 -3.73 0.73 6.19
N HIS A 112 -3.42 1.58 5.21
CA HIS A 112 -2.59 2.74 5.50
C HIS A 112 -3.31 3.75 6.39
N THR A 113 -2.59 4.37 7.32
CA THR A 113 -3.06 5.47 8.18
C THR A 113 -3.34 6.76 7.41
N PRO A 114 -4.10 7.70 7.99
CA PRO A 114 -4.10 9.09 7.53
C PRO A 114 -2.67 9.68 7.52
N PHE A 115 -2.42 10.65 6.64
CA PHE A 115 -1.14 11.38 6.55
C PHE A 115 0.09 10.54 6.18
N GLY A 116 -0.12 9.40 5.51
CA GLY A 116 0.97 8.57 4.98
C GLY A 116 1.96 8.08 6.05
N HIS A 117 3.23 7.93 5.69
CA HIS A 117 4.25 7.33 6.58
C HIS A 117 4.40 8.08 7.92
N SER A 118 4.17 9.39 7.92
CA SER A 118 4.18 10.21 9.14
C SER A 118 3.11 9.75 10.13
N GLY A 119 1.91 9.46 9.62
CA GLY A 119 0.81 8.94 10.44
C GLY A 119 1.04 7.49 10.89
N GLU A 120 1.66 6.66 10.05
CA GLU A 120 2.05 5.29 10.45
C GLU A 120 3.00 5.32 11.65
N ALA A 121 4.09 6.09 11.56
CA ALA A 121 5.07 6.21 12.63
C ALA A 121 4.45 6.77 13.92
N ALA A 122 3.62 7.81 13.80
CA ALA A 122 2.94 8.41 14.95
C ALA A 122 1.94 7.44 15.60
N LEU A 123 1.24 6.63 14.80
CA LEU A 123 0.25 5.68 15.31
C LEU A 123 0.92 4.47 15.98
N ASP A 124 2.00 3.94 15.39
CA ASP A 124 2.79 2.86 16.00
C ASP A 124 3.32 3.27 17.37
N GLU A 125 3.91 4.47 17.45
CA GLU A 125 4.40 5.01 18.70
C GLU A 125 3.29 5.20 19.75
N ALA A 126 2.15 5.79 19.34
CA ALA A 126 1.01 5.97 20.24
C ALA A 126 0.46 4.63 20.73
N TYR A 127 0.37 3.64 19.84
CA TYR A 127 -0.14 2.31 20.19
C TYR A 127 0.80 1.57 21.16
N ARG A 128 2.11 1.58 20.91
CA ARG A 128 3.13 0.96 21.78
C ARG A 128 3.15 1.53 23.19
N ALA A 129 2.81 2.81 23.37
CA ALA A 129 2.70 3.42 24.70
C ALA A 129 1.61 2.79 25.58
N HIS A 130 0.63 2.13 24.96
CA HIS A 130 -0.47 1.44 25.65
C HIS A 130 -0.36 -0.08 25.63
N ASP A 131 0.26 -0.63 24.60
CA ASP A 131 0.51 -2.06 24.39
C ASP A 131 1.97 -2.27 23.95
N PRO A 132 2.93 -2.46 24.89
CA PRO A 132 4.36 -2.52 24.58
C PRO A 132 4.77 -3.68 23.66
N GLU A 133 4.01 -4.78 23.67
CA GLU A 133 4.20 -5.94 22.80
C GLU A 133 3.51 -5.74 21.44
N GLY A 134 2.60 -4.77 21.35
CA GLY A 134 1.92 -4.38 20.13
C GLY A 134 2.82 -3.60 19.18
N PHE A 135 2.47 -3.65 17.90
CA PHE A 135 3.00 -2.73 16.90
C PHE A 135 1.95 -2.45 15.82
N PHE A 136 2.17 -1.36 15.10
CA PHE A 136 1.44 -0.98 13.92
C PHE A 136 2.39 -0.93 12.71
N ALA A 137 1.96 -1.58 11.64
CA ALA A 137 2.56 -1.47 10.33
C ALA A 137 1.42 -1.57 9.31
N HIS A 138 1.46 -0.75 8.26
CA HIS A 138 0.33 -0.64 7.35
C HIS A 138 0.05 -1.98 6.64
N GLU A 139 1.08 -2.76 6.28
CA GLU A 139 0.92 -4.06 5.63
C GLU A 139 0.14 -5.08 6.50
N HIS A 140 0.43 -5.09 7.81
CA HIS A 140 -0.26 -5.93 8.78
C HIS A 140 -1.68 -5.41 9.02
N HIS A 141 -1.85 -4.10 9.01
CA HIS A 141 -3.17 -3.50 9.12
C HIS A 141 -4.01 -3.73 7.86
N SER A 142 -3.42 -3.77 6.66
CA SER A 142 -4.11 -4.10 5.41
C SER A 142 -4.69 -5.52 5.49
N LEU A 143 -3.91 -6.48 6.00
CA LEU A 143 -4.41 -7.83 6.26
C LEU A 143 -5.55 -7.83 7.27
N ARG A 144 -5.41 -7.07 8.37
CA ARG A 144 -6.44 -6.93 9.39
C ARG A 144 -7.73 -6.31 8.83
N VAL A 145 -7.63 -5.31 7.95
CA VAL A 145 -8.76 -4.70 7.26
C VAL A 145 -9.54 -5.74 6.47
N VAL A 146 -8.84 -6.53 5.64
CA VAL A 146 -9.49 -7.51 4.76
C VAL A 146 -9.96 -8.77 5.50
N ASP A 147 -9.39 -9.11 6.66
CA ASP A 147 -9.75 -10.31 7.41
C ASP A 147 -10.76 -10.06 8.53
N GLU A 148 -10.67 -8.91 9.20
CA GLU A 148 -11.33 -8.68 10.48
C GLU A 148 -12.16 -7.40 10.56
N LEU A 149 -11.86 -6.34 9.80
CA LEU A 149 -12.54 -5.04 10.01
C LEU A 149 -13.68 -4.79 9.02
N GLU A 150 -13.46 -5.11 7.75
CA GLU A 150 -14.46 -4.86 6.72
C GLU A 150 -15.72 -5.72 6.92
N ARG A 151 -16.85 -5.21 6.40
CA ARG A 151 -18.17 -5.85 6.51
C ARG A 151 -18.58 -6.13 7.97
N ASP A 152 -18.52 -5.10 8.81
CA ASP A 152 -18.97 -5.13 10.21
C ASP A 152 -18.32 -6.27 11.01
N GLY A 153 -17.02 -6.50 10.80
CA GLY A 153 -16.28 -7.55 11.50
C GLY A 153 -16.22 -8.91 10.78
N ALA A 154 -16.88 -9.05 9.62
CA ALA A 154 -16.98 -10.34 8.93
C ALA A 154 -15.76 -10.67 8.04
N GLY A 155 -15.02 -9.63 7.63
CA GLY A 155 -13.94 -9.70 6.66
C GLY A 155 -14.43 -9.92 5.22
N LEU A 156 -13.49 -9.82 4.29
CA LEU A 156 -13.68 -10.08 2.86
C LEU A 156 -13.49 -11.56 2.51
N ASN A 157 -12.94 -12.37 3.42
CA ASN A 157 -12.68 -13.80 3.22
C ASN A 157 -11.88 -14.06 1.93
N LEU A 158 -10.78 -13.32 1.72
CA LEU A 158 -9.92 -13.43 0.53
C LEU A 158 -9.17 -14.78 0.50
N THR A 159 -8.60 -15.15 -0.65
CA THR A 159 -7.78 -16.36 -0.74
C THR A 159 -6.45 -16.19 0.02
N HIS A 160 -5.83 -17.30 0.38
CA HIS A 160 -4.53 -17.30 1.06
C HIS A 160 -3.45 -16.60 0.24
N GLU A 161 -3.43 -16.76 -1.07
CA GLU A 161 -2.44 -16.15 -1.97
C GLU A 161 -2.55 -14.62 -1.95
N THR A 162 -3.77 -14.09 -2.06
CA THR A 162 -4.00 -12.64 -2.01
C THR A 162 -3.58 -12.06 -0.66
N ARG A 163 -3.94 -12.74 0.44
CA ARG A 163 -3.60 -12.32 1.81
C ARG A 163 -2.10 -12.30 2.06
N GLU A 164 -1.39 -13.35 1.66
CA GLU A 164 0.07 -13.40 1.77
C GLU A 164 0.74 -12.33 0.92
N GLY A 165 0.27 -12.11 -0.30
CA GLY A 165 0.79 -11.05 -1.16
C GLY A 165 0.59 -9.65 -0.57
N ILE A 166 -0.56 -9.38 0.04
CA ILE A 166 -0.85 -8.11 0.72
C ILE A 166 0.13 -7.85 1.86
N VAL A 167 0.62 -8.85 2.59
CA VAL A 167 1.60 -8.62 3.65
C VAL A 167 3.04 -8.60 3.12
N ALA A 168 3.35 -9.44 2.13
CA ALA A 168 4.70 -9.66 1.64
C ALA A 168 5.32 -8.46 0.88
N HIS A 169 4.52 -7.49 0.44
CA HIS A 169 5.02 -6.34 -0.32
C HIS A 169 5.96 -5.43 0.50
N SER A 170 5.72 -5.33 1.82
CA SER A 170 6.44 -4.42 2.70
C SER A 170 7.69 -5.08 3.28
N LYS A 171 8.84 -4.56 2.88
CA LYS A 171 10.12 -4.67 3.62
C LYS A 171 10.71 -3.28 3.61
N LYS A 172 10.50 -2.57 4.73
CA LYS A 172 10.89 -1.17 4.96
C LYS A 172 12.31 -0.93 4.48
N GLN A 173 12.48 0.09 3.65
CA GLN A 173 13.77 0.67 3.24
C GLN A 173 14.76 -0.25 2.53
N ALA A 174 14.45 -1.52 2.28
CA ALA A 174 15.32 -2.41 1.53
C ALA A 174 15.52 -1.88 0.10
N ASP A 175 16.77 -1.85 -0.33
CA ASP A 175 17.14 -1.59 -1.71
C ASP A 175 16.54 -2.67 -2.62
N LEU A 176 16.21 -2.30 -3.85
CA LEU A 176 15.59 -3.20 -4.81
C LEU A 176 16.46 -4.43 -5.03
N ALA A 177 17.79 -4.27 -4.99
CA ALA A 177 18.73 -5.39 -5.02
C ALA A 177 18.46 -6.41 -3.90
N THR A 178 18.16 -5.95 -2.69
CA THR A 178 17.86 -6.82 -1.54
C THR A 178 16.51 -7.53 -1.68
N VAL A 179 15.57 -6.92 -2.40
CA VAL A 179 14.25 -7.52 -2.66
C VAL A 179 14.37 -8.61 -3.73
N LEU A 180 15.15 -8.36 -4.79
CA LEU A 180 15.35 -9.28 -5.90
C LEU A 180 16.27 -10.46 -5.56
N ASP A 181 17.20 -10.31 -4.60
CA ASP A 181 18.12 -11.37 -4.17
C ASP A 181 17.48 -12.40 -3.21
N ARG A 182 16.29 -12.12 -2.69
CA ARG A 182 15.61 -13.00 -1.75
C ARG A 182 14.61 -13.90 -2.47
N ASP A 183 14.47 -15.12 -1.97
CA ASP A 183 13.35 -15.98 -2.35
C ASP A 183 12.02 -15.24 -2.08
N PRO A 184 11.06 -15.29 -3.03
CA PRO A 184 9.78 -14.64 -2.86
C PRO A 184 9.06 -15.23 -1.65
N VAL A 185 8.52 -14.35 -0.80
CA VAL A 185 7.59 -14.77 0.24
C VAL A 185 6.22 -14.94 -0.43
N GLY A 186 5.79 -16.18 -0.60
CA GLY A 186 4.54 -16.49 -1.30
C GLY A 186 4.77 -16.71 -2.80
N THR A 187 4.05 -15.97 -3.64
CA THR A 187 4.05 -16.16 -5.09
C THR A 187 4.92 -15.14 -5.82
N LEU A 188 5.29 -15.41 -7.08
CA LEU A 188 6.00 -14.43 -7.91
C LEU A 188 5.14 -13.20 -8.20
N GLU A 189 3.81 -13.35 -8.28
CA GLU A 189 2.86 -12.23 -8.39
C GLU A 189 2.99 -11.27 -7.21
N ALA A 190 3.13 -11.77 -5.98
CA ALA A 190 3.37 -10.95 -4.79
C ALA A 190 4.69 -10.17 -4.88
N LEU A 191 5.75 -10.82 -5.38
CA LEU A 191 7.04 -10.17 -5.62
C LEU A 191 6.93 -9.09 -6.71
N VAL A 192 6.17 -9.34 -7.78
CA VAL A 192 5.88 -8.35 -8.83
C VAL A 192 5.19 -7.12 -8.23
N VAL A 193 4.19 -7.28 -7.37
CA VAL A 193 3.55 -6.13 -6.69
C VAL A 193 4.55 -5.39 -5.81
N SER A 194 5.36 -6.12 -5.03
CA SER A 194 6.40 -5.55 -4.17
C SER A 194 7.40 -4.68 -4.96
N VAL A 195 7.85 -5.14 -6.13
CA VAL A 195 8.73 -4.38 -7.01
C VAL A 195 7.99 -3.20 -7.64
N SER A 196 6.77 -3.42 -8.15
CA SER A 196 5.96 -2.40 -8.81
C SER A 196 5.63 -1.22 -7.89
N ASP A 197 5.34 -1.50 -6.61
CA ASP A 197 5.11 -0.48 -5.59
C ASP A 197 6.32 0.45 -5.43
N ARG A 198 7.54 -0.13 -5.35
CA ARG A 198 8.79 0.63 -5.26
C ARG A 198 9.09 1.45 -6.50
N LEU A 199 8.85 0.88 -7.69
CA LEU A 199 9.04 1.60 -8.96
C LEU A 199 8.05 2.76 -9.10
N ALA A 200 6.78 2.55 -8.75
CA ALA A 200 5.74 3.57 -8.82
C ALA A 200 6.02 4.71 -7.83
N TYR A 201 6.25 4.37 -6.57
CA TYR A 201 6.57 5.32 -5.51
C TYR A 201 7.75 6.22 -5.88
N LEU A 202 8.87 5.64 -6.30
CA LEU A 202 10.08 6.40 -6.65
C LEU A 202 9.83 7.43 -7.77
N ASN A 203 9.09 7.02 -8.80
CA ASN A 203 8.87 7.86 -9.96
C ASN A 203 7.83 8.95 -9.73
N HIS A 204 6.78 8.65 -8.98
CA HIS A 204 5.73 9.61 -8.68
C HIS A 204 6.14 10.62 -7.64
N ASP A 205 6.88 10.21 -6.60
CA ASP A 205 7.41 11.16 -5.63
C ASP A 205 8.38 12.14 -6.28
N LEU A 206 9.22 11.66 -7.21
CA LEU A 206 10.08 12.54 -7.99
C LEU A 206 9.29 13.50 -8.87
N ASP A 207 8.24 13.03 -9.56
CA ASP A 207 7.37 13.87 -10.39
C ASP A 207 6.65 14.93 -9.54
N ASP A 208 6.11 14.55 -8.40
CA ASP A 208 5.43 15.44 -7.45
C ASP A 208 6.43 16.47 -6.86
N CYS A 209 7.68 16.09 -6.58
CA CYS A 209 8.73 17.02 -6.16
C CYS A 209 9.06 18.07 -7.22
N LEU A 210 9.17 17.64 -8.49
CA LEU A 210 9.46 18.54 -9.61
C LEU A 210 8.30 19.51 -9.84
N ARG A 211 7.05 19.04 -9.75
CA ARG A 211 5.84 19.87 -9.88
C ARG A 211 5.72 20.89 -8.75
N ALA A 212 5.93 20.44 -7.51
CA ALA A 212 5.93 21.29 -6.32
C ALA A 212 7.14 22.24 -6.24
N LYS A 213 8.06 22.19 -7.23
CA LYS A 213 9.31 22.97 -7.28
C LYS A 213 10.20 22.76 -6.06
N LEU A 214 10.08 21.60 -5.42
CA LEU A 214 11.00 21.18 -4.36
C LEU A 214 12.34 20.79 -4.96
N LEU A 215 12.32 20.21 -6.16
CA LEU A 215 13.50 19.92 -6.98
C LEU A 215 13.35 20.58 -8.35
N GLY A 216 14.47 21.00 -8.93
CA GLY A 216 14.61 21.33 -10.34
C GLY A 216 15.28 20.19 -11.11
N HIS A 217 15.15 20.22 -12.44
CA HIS A 217 15.80 19.24 -13.31
C HIS A 217 17.33 19.29 -13.19
N GLN A 218 17.89 20.45 -12.84
CA GLN A 218 19.31 20.66 -12.61
C GLN A 218 19.82 20.01 -11.31
N ASP A 219 18.94 19.69 -10.36
CA ASP A 219 19.30 19.07 -9.09
C ASP A 219 19.41 17.54 -9.22
N LEU A 220 18.90 16.98 -10.32
CA LEU A 220 18.87 15.54 -10.55
C LEU A 220 20.25 15.04 -11.00
N PRO A 221 20.74 13.91 -10.44
CA PRO A 221 22.00 13.32 -10.86
C PRO A 221 21.95 12.93 -12.34
N ARG A 222 22.78 13.58 -13.16
CA ARG A 222 22.79 13.41 -14.62
C ARG A 222 23.00 11.94 -15.03
N ASP A 223 23.98 11.28 -14.44
CA ASP A 223 24.32 9.88 -14.77
C ASP A 223 23.15 8.92 -14.54
N LEU A 224 22.35 9.17 -13.49
CA LEU A 224 21.14 8.40 -13.19
C LEU A 224 20.04 8.67 -14.21
N MET A 225 19.83 9.94 -14.58
CA MET A 225 18.80 10.32 -15.56
C MET A 225 19.17 9.90 -16.99
N GLU A 226 20.46 9.79 -17.31
CA GLU A 226 20.93 9.23 -18.59
C GLU A 226 20.69 7.71 -18.66
N THR A 227 20.78 7.01 -17.52
CA THR A 227 20.50 5.57 -17.43
C THR A 227 19.00 5.27 -17.40
N LEU A 228 18.25 5.99 -16.57
CA LEU A 228 16.84 5.71 -16.31
C LEU A 228 15.90 6.49 -17.24
N GLY A 229 16.23 7.73 -17.56
CA GLY A 229 15.39 8.62 -18.36
C GLY A 229 15.04 9.94 -17.68
N TRP A 230 14.83 10.98 -18.49
CA TRP A 230 14.53 12.33 -18.01
C TRP A 230 13.04 12.57 -17.75
N SER A 231 12.15 11.95 -18.53
CA SER A 231 10.71 12.02 -18.30
C SER A 231 10.25 10.92 -17.34
N HIS A 232 9.13 11.17 -16.67
CA HIS A 232 8.44 10.14 -15.86
C HIS A 232 8.19 8.86 -16.66
N SER A 233 7.65 8.99 -17.88
CA SER A 233 7.35 7.84 -18.76
C SER A 233 8.60 7.07 -19.18
N ALA A 234 9.71 7.76 -19.47
CA ALA A 234 10.96 7.12 -19.87
C ALA A 234 11.53 6.30 -18.70
N ARG A 235 11.56 6.86 -17.48
CA ARG A 235 12.03 6.13 -16.29
C ARG A 235 11.23 4.89 -15.99
N VAL A 236 9.91 5.01 -15.94
CA VAL A 236 9.04 3.87 -15.70
C VAL A 236 9.22 2.84 -16.81
N GLY A 237 9.26 3.27 -18.07
CA GLY A 237 9.50 2.40 -19.22
C GLY A 237 10.81 1.62 -19.11
N THR A 238 11.93 2.31 -18.90
CA THR A 238 13.25 1.68 -18.76
C THR A 238 13.30 0.68 -17.61
N MET A 239 12.80 1.04 -16.42
CA MET A 239 12.81 0.14 -15.27
C MET A 239 11.94 -1.11 -15.50
N VAL A 240 10.74 -0.93 -16.06
CA VAL A 240 9.80 -2.03 -16.31
C VAL A 240 10.28 -2.94 -17.44
N GLU A 241 10.76 -2.37 -18.55
CA GLU A 241 11.29 -3.12 -19.68
C GLU A 241 12.54 -3.92 -19.28
N ASP A 242 13.46 -3.31 -18.54
CA ASP A 242 14.66 -3.99 -18.06
C ASP A 242 14.33 -5.15 -17.12
N LEU A 243 13.41 -4.93 -16.17
CA LEU A 243 12.91 -5.98 -15.27
C LEU A 243 12.29 -7.14 -16.05
N ILE A 244 11.43 -6.86 -17.04
CA ILE A 244 10.80 -7.89 -17.85
C ILE A 244 11.86 -8.68 -18.62
N ASN A 245 12.73 -8.00 -19.37
CA ASN A 245 13.71 -8.63 -20.26
C ASN A 245 14.68 -9.55 -19.51
N HIS A 246 15.04 -9.20 -18.26
CA HIS A 246 15.93 -10.02 -17.43
C HIS A 246 15.18 -11.06 -16.58
N SER A 247 13.84 -11.07 -16.59
CA SER A 247 13.02 -12.03 -15.85
C SER A 247 12.30 -13.04 -16.76
N LEU A 248 12.39 -12.89 -18.08
CA LEU A 248 11.75 -13.79 -19.04
C LEU A 248 12.17 -15.24 -18.82
N ASP A 249 11.17 -16.13 -18.82
CA ASP A 249 11.32 -17.59 -18.72
C ASP A 249 12.14 -18.07 -17.50
N ALA A 250 12.23 -17.27 -16.44
CA ALA A 250 12.92 -17.60 -15.19
C ALA A 250 11.98 -17.56 -13.97
N PRO A 251 12.13 -18.46 -12.99
CA PRO A 251 11.31 -18.47 -11.76
C PRO A 251 11.77 -17.42 -10.75
N ARG A 252 12.28 -16.27 -11.22
CA ARG A 252 12.79 -15.17 -10.40
C ARG A 252 12.69 -13.86 -11.15
N LEU A 253 12.58 -12.76 -10.42
CA LEU A 253 12.70 -11.42 -10.99
C LEU A 253 14.16 -10.97 -10.95
N SER A 254 14.62 -10.32 -12.01
CA SER A 254 15.93 -9.68 -12.03
C SER A 254 15.97 -8.47 -12.96
N MET A 255 16.99 -7.63 -12.77
CA MET A 255 17.26 -6.42 -13.55
C MET A 255 18.73 -6.41 -13.96
N SER A 256 19.09 -5.64 -14.98
CA SER A 256 20.49 -5.40 -15.29
C SER A 256 21.18 -4.66 -14.13
N PRO A 257 22.48 -4.92 -13.87
CA PRO A 257 23.21 -4.24 -12.81
C PRO A 257 23.17 -2.70 -12.95
N ALA A 258 23.17 -2.18 -14.17
CA ALA A 258 23.15 -0.75 -14.43
C ALA A 258 21.83 -0.09 -14.01
N VAL A 259 20.69 -0.66 -14.43
CA VAL A 259 19.37 -0.10 -14.10
C VAL A 259 19.06 -0.31 -12.63
N LEU A 260 19.43 -1.45 -12.06
CA LEU A 260 19.24 -1.76 -10.64
C LEU A 260 19.99 -0.76 -9.75
N GLU A 261 21.29 -0.59 -9.98
CA GLU A 261 22.10 0.35 -9.21
C GLU A 261 21.61 1.79 -9.37
N ALA A 262 21.26 2.19 -10.60
CA ALA A 262 20.74 3.54 -10.83
C ALA A 262 19.40 3.78 -10.10
N THR A 263 18.53 2.77 -10.04
CA THR A 263 17.25 2.83 -9.31
C THR A 263 17.48 2.98 -7.82
N ASP A 264 18.38 2.18 -7.24
CA ASP A 264 18.72 2.24 -5.82
C ASP A 264 19.42 3.56 -5.45
N GLN A 265 20.32 4.06 -6.31
CA GLN A 265 20.93 5.38 -6.13
C GLN A 265 19.91 6.53 -6.22
N LEU A 266 18.95 6.45 -7.14
CA LEU A 266 17.89 7.46 -7.24
C LEU A 266 17.01 7.46 -5.99
N LYS A 267 16.68 6.29 -5.46
CA LYS A 267 15.96 6.14 -4.18
C LYS A 267 16.73 6.78 -3.02
N ARG A 268 18.04 6.53 -2.91
CA ARG A 268 18.89 7.15 -1.87
C ARG A 268 18.95 8.66 -2.04
N PHE A 269 19.12 9.17 -3.26
CA PHE A 269 19.07 10.60 -3.57
C PHE A 269 17.75 11.25 -3.13
N MET A 270 16.61 10.63 -3.46
CA MET A 270 15.29 11.10 -3.03
C MET A 270 15.17 11.13 -1.51
N TYR A 271 15.71 10.12 -0.83
CA TYR A 271 15.73 10.07 0.63
C TYR A 271 16.50 11.22 1.26
N ASP A 272 17.73 11.42 0.82
CA ASP A 272 18.61 12.44 1.37
C ASP A 272 18.14 13.87 1.04
N THR A 273 17.58 14.07 -0.15
CA THR A 273 17.29 15.40 -0.69
C THR A 273 15.85 15.86 -0.43
N VAL A 274 14.90 14.91 -0.34
CA VAL A 274 13.47 15.19 -0.19
C VAL A 274 13.01 14.78 1.21
N TYR A 275 13.09 13.50 1.57
CA TYR A 275 12.43 13.00 2.78
C TYR A 275 13.04 13.50 4.11
N LEU A 276 14.24 14.09 4.07
CA LEU A 276 14.92 14.69 5.22
C LEU A 276 14.81 16.23 5.30
N ARG A 277 14.03 16.88 4.43
CA ARG A 277 13.85 18.34 4.47
C ARG A 277 13.15 18.83 5.74
N ALA A 278 13.58 19.98 6.24
CA ALA A 278 13.09 20.57 7.48
C ALA A 278 11.58 20.84 7.48
N GLU A 279 11.03 21.30 6.35
CA GLU A 279 9.60 21.58 6.20
C GLU A 279 8.76 20.30 6.39
N LEU A 280 9.22 19.18 5.83
CA LEU A 280 8.56 17.88 6.00
C LEU A 280 8.72 17.34 7.42
N LEU A 281 9.80 17.71 8.13
CA LEU A 281 9.98 17.36 9.55
C LEU A 281 9.01 18.15 10.44
N GLU A 282 8.77 19.44 10.18
CA GLU A 282 7.77 20.22 10.92
C GLU A 282 6.35 19.67 10.72
N ASP A 283 5.99 19.33 9.49
CA ASP A 283 4.67 18.75 9.21
C ASP A 283 4.52 17.34 9.81
N ARG A 284 5.61 16.55 9.85
CA ARG A 284 5.65 15.27 10.58
C ARG A 284 5.33 15.47 12.07
N GLU A 285 5.91 16.48 12.69
CA GLU A 285 5.65 16.80 14.10
C GLU A 285 4.19 17.23 14.34
N ARG A 286 3.61 18.01 13.42
CA ARG A 286 2.19 18.37 13.47
C ARG A 286 1.29 17.14 13.34
N VAL A 287 1.55 16.27 12.37
CA VAL A 287 0.82 15.00 12.19
C VAL A 287 0.95 14.11 13.42
N ARG A 288 2.15 14.03 14.00
CA ARG A 288 2.38 13.30 15.24
C ARG A 288 1.52 13.83 16.38
N GLY A 289 1.42 15.15 16.51
CA GLY A 289 0.51 15.80 17.47
C GLY A 289 -0.96 15.46 17.23
N ILE A 290 -1.41 15.47 15.97
CA ILE A 290 -2.79 15.11 15.59
C ILE A 290 -3.10 13.66 15.97
N ILE A 291 -2.29 12.71 15.49
CA ILE A 291 -2.51 11.27 15.68
C ILE A 291 -2.45 10.90 17.16
N ARG A 292 -1.43 11.36 17.89
CA ARG A 292 -1.32 11.10 19.33
C ARG A 292 -2.46 11.72 20.11
N GLY A 293 -2.84 12.97 19.80
CA GLY A 293 -3.96 13.64 20.45
C GLY A 293 -5.27 12.89 20.27
N LEU A 294 -5.58 12.46 19.04
CA LEU A 294 -6.76 11.62 18.77
C LEU A 294 -6.70 10.30 19.53
N PHE A 295 -5.54 9.61 19.49
CA PHE A 295 -5.35 8.35 20.19
C PHE A 295 -5.61 8.49 21.70
N ASP A 296 -5.01 9.52 22.33
CA ASP A 296 -5.18 9.82 23.75
C ASP A 296 -6.64 10.11 24.13
N VAL A 297 -7.35 10.88 23.30
CA VAL A 297 -8.77 11.19 23.52
C VAL A 297 -9.58 9.89 23.56
N TYR A 298 -9.46 9.04 22.55
CA TYR A 298 -10.22 7.80 22.50
C TYR A 298 -9.77 6.77 23.55
N MET A 299 -8.51 6.83 24.01
CA MET A 299 -8.05 6.02 25.14
C MET A 299 -8.62 6.43 26.49
N ARG A 300 -9.00 7.70 26.68
CA ARG A 300 -9.45 8.23 27.99
C ARG A 300 -10.93 8.56 28.07
N ASN A 301 -11.61 8.73 26.94
CA ASN A 301 -13.01 9.16 26.89
C ASN A 301 -13.91 8.05 26.33
N ASP A 302 -14.67 7.41 27.21
CA ASP A 302 -15.59 6.31 26.87
C ASP A 302 -16.75 6.76 25.98
N VAL A 303 -17.25 7.98 26.19
CA VAL A 303 -18.33 8.54 25.36
C VAL A 303 -17.84 8.72 23.93
N ALA A 304 -16.65 9.31 23.75
CA ALA A 304 -16.07 9.52 22.43
C ALA A 304 -15.77 8.19 21.72
N LEU A 305 -15.25 7.19 22.44
CA LEU A 305 -14.98 5.88 21.87
C LEU A 305 -16.27 5.11 21.54
N PHE A 306 -17.28 5.20 22.39
CA PHE A 306 -18.59 4.60 22.12
C PHE A 306 -19.28 5.25 20.91
N GLU A 307 -19.24 6.58 20.78
CA GLU A 307 -19.74 7.29 19.59
C GLU A 307 -19.01 6.85 18.30
N ALA A 308 -17.71 6.58 18.39
CA ALA A 308 -16.87 6.20 17.26
C ALA A 308 -17.04 4.74 16.82
N CYS A 309 -17.09 3.81 17.78
CA CYS A 309 -16.98 2.38 17.53
C CYS A 309 -18.22 1.56 17.95
N GLY A 310 -19.17 2.16 18.67
CA GLY A 310 -20.38 1.51 19.17
C GLY A 310 -20.17 0.60 20.39
N TYR A 311 -18.93 0.46 20.89
CA TYR A 311 -18.61 -0.28 22.10
C TYR A 311 -17.30 0.20 22.73
N VAL A 312 -17.12 -0.07 24.02
CA VAL A 312 -15.92 0.30 24.79
C VAL A 312 -15.35 -0.95 25.47
N PRO A 313 -14.13 -1.40 25.13
CA PRO A 313 -13.48 -2.50 25.83
C PRO A 313 -13.03 -2.10 27.23
N ASP A 314 -13.26 -2.98 28.21
CA ASP A 314 -12.73 -2.82 29.58
C ASP A 314 -11.21 -3.08 29.64
N ASP A 315 -10.71 -3.98 28.79
CA ASP A 315 -9.29 -4.30 28.71
C ASP A 315 -8.51 -3.21 27.97
N ARG A 316 -7.44 -2.71 28.59
CA ARG A 316 -6.63 -1.60 28.07
C ARG A 316 -5.97 -1.95 26.73
N GLY A 317 -5.49 -3.18 26.55
CA GLY A 317 -4.84 -3.63 25.32
C GLY A 317 -5.84 -3.73 24.16
N ARG A 318 -7.00 -4.34 24.39
CA ARG A 318 -8.11 -4.39 23.44
C ARG A 318 -8.63 -3.01 23.08
N ARG A 319 -8.70 -2.10 24.06
CA ARG A 319 -9.04 -0.70 23.81
C ARG A 319 -8.00 -0.05 22.90
N ALA A 320 -6.71 -0.20 23.21
CA ALA A 320 -5.63 0.36 22.40
C ALA A 320 -5.67 -0.15 20.95
N ARG A 321 -5.94 -1.45 20.75
CA ARG A 321 -6.14 -2.02 19.41
C ARG A 321 -7.35 -1.42 18.69
N LEU A 322 -8.50 -1.30 19.36
CA LEU A 322 -9.70 -0.70 18.78
C LEU A 322 -9.46 0.76 18.37
N VAL A 323 -8.81 1.54 19.24
CA VAL A 323 -8.44 2.94 18.94
C VAL A 323 -7.47 2.99 17.75
N CYS A 324 -6.48 2.10 17.73
CA CYS A 324 -5.54 1.98 16.62
C CYS A 324 -6.27 1.71 15.30
N ASP A 325 -7.18 0.73 15.27
CA ASP A 325 -7.96 0.38 14.08
C ASP A 325 -8.86 1.53 13.62
N TYR A 326 -9.49 2.23 14.57
CA TYR A 326 -10.36 3.36 14.27
C TYR A 326 -9.59 4.55 13.69
N VAL A 327 -8.47 4.93 14.31
CA VAL A 327 -7.62 6.04 13.86
C VAL A 327 -6.97 5.73 12.51
N ALA A 328 -6.45 4.51 12.31
CA ALA A 328 -5.92 4.07 11.02
C ALA A 328 -6.98 4.10 9.92
N GLY A 329 -8.23 3.78 10.26
CA GLY A 329 -9.37 3.78 9.35
C GLY A 329 -9.83 5.16 8.87
N MET A 330 -9.39 6.27 9.48
CA MET A 330 -9.81 7.62 9.12
C MET A 330 -9.25 8.06 7.75
N THR A 331 -9.89 9.08 7.15
CA THR A 331 -9.30 9.87 6.06
C THR A 331 -8.61 11.10 6.63
N ASP A 332 -7.73 11.74 5.88
CA ASP A 332 -6.95 12.89 6.39
C ASP A 332 -7.86 14.04 6.82
N ARG A 333 -8.88 14.35 6.00
CA ARG A 333 -9.88 15.37 6.32
C ARG A 333 -10.70 15.00 7.55
N PHE A 334 -11.07 13.73 7.70
CA PHE A 334 -11.84 13.29 8.85
C PHE A 334 -11.00 13.35 10.14
N ALA A 335 -9.76 12.87 10.10
CA ALA A 335 -8.83 12.94 11.24
C ALA A 335 -8.60 14.39 11.66
N THR A 336 -8.35 15.28 10.71
CA THR A 336 -8.21 16.72 10.96
C THR A 336 -9.48 17.31 11.58
N GLY A 337 -10.65 16.97 11.05
CA GLY A 337 -11.94 17.41 11.60
C GLY A 337 -12.20 16.93 13.03
N GLN A 338 -11.86 15.67 13.35
CA GLN A 338 -11.94 15.16 14.72
C GLN A 338 -10.97 15.89 15.64
N TYR A 339 -9.74 16.15 15.19
CA TYR A 339 -8.75 16.86 15.99
C TYR A 339 -9.24 18.27 16.33
N ILE A 340 -9.76 18.99 15.34
CA ILE A 340 -10.39 20.30 15.52
C ILE A 340 -11.54 20.20 16.54
N ARG A 341 -12.45 19.24 16.38
CA ARG A 341 -13.59 19.04 17.29
C ARG A 341 -13.17 18.86 18.76
N PHE A 342 -12.08 18.14 19.01
CA PHE A 342 -11.66 17.81 20.38
C PHE A 342 -10.73 18.86 21.01
N PHE A 343 -9.91 19.53 20.21
CA PHE A 343 -8.82 20.39 20.72
C PHE A 343 -9.02 21.88 20.44
N LEU A 344 -9.86 22.27 19.48
CA LEU A 344 -10.18 23.68 19.22
C LEU A 344 -11.54 24.04 19.85
N PRO A 345 -11.62 25.13 20.62
CA PRO A 345 -12.90 25.61 21.13
C PRO A 345 -13.84 26.03 20.00
N SER A 346 -15.13 25.78 20.17
CA SER A 346 -16.16 26.11 19.18
C SER A 346 -16.29 27.61 18.86
N SER A 347 -15.71 28.47 19.69
CA SER A 347 -15.68 29.93 19.52
C SER A 347 -14.54 30.43 18.61
N PHE A 348 -13.61 29.57 18.20
CA PHE A 348 -12.50 29.96 17.31
C PHE A 348 -12.98 29.88 15.85
N PRO A 349 -12.75 30.93 15.03
CA PRO A 349 -13.04 30.87 13.61
C PRO A 349 -12.11 29.86 12.91
N LEU A 350 -12.69 29.02 12.05
CA LEU A 350 -11.97 28.03 11.23
C LEU A 350 -11.45 28.63 9.92
#